data_AF-A0A1W1C5K1-F1
#
_entry.id   AF-A0A1W1C5K1-F1
#
_cell.length_a   1.000
_cell.length_b   1.000
_cell.length_c   1.000
_cell.angle_alpha   90.00
_cell.angle_beta   90.00
_cell.angle_gamma   90.00
#
_symmetry.space_group_name_H-M   'P 1'
#
loop_
_entity.id
_entity.type
_entity.pdbx_description
1 polymer ?
#
loop_
_entity_poly.entity_id
_entity_poly.type
_entity_poly.pdbx_seq_one_letter_code
_entity_poly.pdbx_strand_id
1 'polypeptide(L)' 'MKKKNEIVEKEELLNEIEVLMRYKKEDKMTINPNYLEYLEVEDLKSIKQTLLKRVGKLSKENIEWLEQFKKY' A
#
# COMPACT_ATOMS: atom_id res chain seq x y z
N MET A 1 0.73 -28.33 -2.62
CA MET A 1 1.67 -27.41 -1.97
C MET A 1 1.72 -26.02 -2.63
N LYS A 2 1.78 -25.88 -3.96
CA LYS A 2 1.88 -24.56 -4.64
C LYS A 2 0.77 -23.54 -4.31
N LYS A 3 -0.51 -23.95 -4.30
CA LYS A 3 -1.64 -23.06 -3.97
C LYS A 3 -1.59 -22.45 -2.56
N LYS A 4 -0.99 -23.14 -1.59
CA LYS A 4 -0.93 -22.66 -0.20
C LYS A 4 0.06 -21.51 -0.05
N ASN A 5 1.20 -21.57 -0.75
CA ASN A 5 2.19 -20.49 -0.73
C ASN A 5 1.67 -19.23 -1.44
N GLU A 6 0.91 -19.41 -2.51
CA GLU A 6 0.33 -18.28 -3.25
C GLU A 6 -0.70 -17.52 -2.41
N ILE A 7 -1.55 -18.22 -1.65
CA ILE A 7 -2.52 -17.59 -0.75
C ILE A 7 -1.82 -16.76 0.33
N VAL A 8 -0.77 -17.30 0.96
CA VAL A 8 0.02 -16.57 1.97
C VAL A 8 0.67 -15.33 1.37
N GLU A 9 1.25 -15.43 0.18
CA GLU A 9 1.85 -14.29 -0.52
C GLU A 9 0.83 -13.18 -0.82
N LYS A 10 -0.38 -13.56 -1.25
CA LYS A 10 -1.45 -12.57 -1.49
C LYS A 10 -1.95 -11.93 -0.20
N GLU A 11 -2.06 -12.68 0.90
CA GLU A 11 -2.44 -12.14 2.22
C GLU A 11 -1.41 -11.14 2.74
N GLU A 12 -0.12 -11.42 2.57
CA GLU A 12 0.96 -10.50 2.92
C GLU A 12 0.88 -9.21 2.08
N LEU A 13 0.73 -9.34 0.77
CA LEU A 13 0.59 -8.19 -0.14
C LEU A 13 -0.63 -7.34 0.20
N LEU A 14 -1.76 -7.94 0.55
CA LEU A 14 -2.96 -7.20 0.97
C LEU A 14 -2.72 -6.41 2.24
N ASN A 15 -2.09 -7.01 3.26
CA ASN A 15 -1.77 -6.29 4.50
C ASN A 15 -0.87 -5.09 4.24
N GLU A 16 0.15 -5.24 3.40
CA GLU A 16 1.02 -4.13 3.02
C GLU A 16 0.28 -3.04 2.24
N ILE A 17 -0.61 -3.41 1.32
CA ILE A 17 -1.45 -2.48 0.58
C ILE A 17 -2.37 -1.71 1.55
N GLU A 18 -3.01 -2.39 2.50
CA GLU A 18 -3.84 -1.73 3.51
C GLU A 18 -3.03 -0.71 4.32
N VAL A 19 -1.81 -1.07 4.76
CA VAL A 19 -0.92 -0.15 5.47
C VAL A 19 -0.55 1.05 4.61
N LEU A 20 -0.26 0.85 3.33
CA LEU A 20 0.09 1.93 2.39
C LEU A 20 -1.09 2.83 2.04
N MET A 21 -2.31 2.30 2.08
CA MET A 21 -3.54 3.06 1.84
C MET A 21 -4.01 3.84 3.07
N ARG A 22 -3.54 3.49 4.28
CA ARG A 22 -3.86 4.23 5.50
C ARG A 22 -3.16 5.59 5.51
N TYR A 23 -3.89 6.60 5.07
CA TYR A 23 -3.47 8.01 5.17
C TYR A 23 -3.59 8.55 6.60
N LYS A 24 -4.57 8.08 7.38
CA LYS A 24 -4.74 8.39 8.81
C LYS A 24 -4.80 7.10 9.62
N LYS A 25 -4.27 7.14 10.85
CA LYS A 25 -4.23 5.99 11.76
C LYS A 25 -5.62 5.41 12.07
N GLU A 26 -6.66 6.23 11.89
CA GLU A 26 -8.06 5.93 12.18
C GLU A 26 -8.81 5.33 10.98
N ASP A 27 -8.28 5.47 9.76
CA ASP A 27 -8.89 4.84 8.59
C ASP A 27 -8.66 3.33 8.67
N LYS A 28 -9.75 2.59 8.91
CA LYS A 28 -9.78 1.15 8.74
C LYS A 28 -10.23 0.84 7.33
N MET A 29 -9.28 0.81 6.42
CA MET A 29 -9.49 0.17 5.12
C MET A 29 -9.24 -1.32 5.32
N THR A 30 -10.30 -2.12 5.22
CA THR A 30 -10.24 -3.58 5.33
C THR A 30 -10.66 -4.14 3.99
N ILE A 31 -9.74 -4.80 3.31
CA ILE A 31 -9.99 -5.46 2.03
C ILE A 31 -10.64 -6.80 2.35
N ASN A 32 -11.76 -7.10 1.69
CA ASN A 32 -12.44 -8.37 1.91
C ASN A 32 -11.54 -9.52 1.41
N PRO A 33 -11.15 -10.48 2.27
CA PRO A 33 -10.27 -11.57 1.89
C PRO A 33 -10.87 -12.49 0.82
N ASN A 34 -12.19 -12.49 0.62
CA ASN A 34 -12.82 -13.25 -0.47
C ASN A 34 -12.40 -12.75 -1.87
N TYR A 35 -11.87 -11.52 -1.98
CA TYR A 35 -11.35 -11.03 -3.25
C TYR A 35 -10.01 -11.69 -3.63
N LEU A 36 -9.29 -12.31 -2.69
CA LEU A 36 -8.01 -12.99 -2.95
C LEU A 36 -8.11 -14.11 -3.99
N GLU A 37 -9.27 -14.75 -4.10
CA GLU A 37 -9.53 -15.81 -5.07
C GLU A 37 -9.55 -15.26 -6.51
N TYR A 38 -9.90 -13.99 -6.68
CA TYR A 38 -10.03 -13.33 -7.98
C TYR A 38 -8.86 -12.41 -8.32
N LEU A 39 -8.00 -12.11 -7.35
CA LEU A 39 -6.85 -11.22 -7.52
C LEU A 39 -5.61 -12.03 -7.87
N GLU A 40 -4.91 -11.64 -8.93
CA GLU A 40 -3.61 -12.22 -9.24
C GLU A 40 -2.51 -11.61 -8.36
N VAL A 41 -1.49 -12.40 -8.06
CA VAL A 41 -0.33 -11.94 -7.28
C VAL A 41 0.33 -10.73 -7.96
N GLU A 42 0.40 -10.75 -9.29
CA GLU A 42 1.07 -9.71 -10.07
C GLU A 42 0.30 -8.38 -10.05
N ASP A 43 -1.04 -8.45 -10.04
CA ASP A 43 -1.89 -7.28 -9.87
C ASP A 43 -1.67 -6.64 -8.49
N LEU A 44 -1.64 -7.46 -7.44
CA LEU A 44 -1.36 -7.00 -6.07
C LEU A 44 0.03 -6.34 -5.97
N LYS A 45 1.05 -6.93 -6.59
CA LYS A 45 2.40 -6.34 -6.68
C LYS A 45 2.38 -4.99 -7.40
N SER A 46 1.65 -4.88 -8.51
CA SER A 46 1.52 -3.65 -9.28
C SER A 46 0.80 -2.53 -8.50
N ILE A 47 -0.26 -2.90 -7.76
CA ILE A 47 -0.98 -1.99 -6.86
C ILE A 47 -0.04 -1.49 -5.76
N LYS A 48 0.67 -2.40 -5.07
CA LYS A 48 1.65 -2.05 -4.03
C LYS A 48 2.71 -1.08 -4.57
N GLN A 49 3.28 -1.34 -5.73
CA GLN A 49 4.29 -0.45 -6.33
C GLN A 49 3.74 0.94 -6.64
N THR A 50 2.50 1.02 -7.14
CA THR A 50 1.85 2.30 -7.45
C THR A 50 1.61 3.11 -6.17
N LEU A 51 1.15 2.45 -5.10
CA LEU A 51 0.96 3.07 -3.79
C LEU A 51 2.28 3.54 -3.19
N LEU A 52 3.34 2.73 -3.23
CA LEU A 52 4.68 3.13 -2.77
C LEU A 52 5.19 4.36 -3.52
N LYS A 53 5.02 4.42 -4.84
CA LYS A 53 5.39 5.61 -5.63
C LYS A 53 4.58 6.84 -5.21
N ARG A 54 3.30 6.68 -4.89
CA ARG A 54 2.42 7.77 -4.43
C ARG A 54 2.84 8.27 -3.05
N VAL A 55 3.06 7.37 -2.10
CA VAL A 55 3.51 7.70 -0.73
C VAL A 55 4.90 8.36 -0.77
N GLY A 56 5.82 7.85 -1.59
CA GLY A 56 7.15 8.44 -1.77
C GLY A 56 7.12 9.85 -2.38
N LYS A 57 6.23 10.11 -3.36
CA LYS A 57 6.02 11.46 -3.92
C LYS A 57 5.44 12.42 -2.88
N LEU A 58 4.40 12.01 -2.15
CA LEU A 58 3.81 12.80 -1.07
C LEU A 58 4.82 13.16 0.02
N SER A 59 5.71 12.22 0.39
CA SER A 59 6.76 12.49 1.36
C SER A 59 7.75 13.54 0.86
N LYS A 60 8.13 13.52 -0.42
CA LYS A 60 9.02 14.53 -1.01
C LYS A 60 8.35 15.90 -1.09
N GLU A 61 7.12 15.95 -1.60
CA GLU A 61 6.35 17.19 -1.70
C GLU A 61 6.11 17.84 -0.32
N ASN A 62 5.80 17.04 0.71
CA ASN A 62 5.66 17.53 2.08
C ASN A 62 6.98 18.07 2.65
N ILE A 63 8.12 17.42 2.37
CA ILE A 63 9.43 17.90 2.80
C ILE A 63 9.76 19.23 2.12
N GLU A 64 9.57 19.32 0.79
CA GLU A 64 9.80 20.55 0.04
C GLU A 64 8.91 21.70 0.51
N TRP A 65 7.65 21.40 0.84
CA TRP A 65 6.71 22.37 1.41
C TRP A 65 7.15 22.83 2.80
N LEU A 66 7.58 21.93 3.69
CA LEU A 66 8.07 22.28 5.04
C LEU A 66 9.36 23.11 5.01
N GLU A 67 10.26 22.88 4.06
CA GLU A 67 11.49 23.66 3.90
C GLU A 67 11.21 25.13 3.54
N GLN A 68 10.09 25.45 2.88
CA GLN A 68 9.69 26.84 2.62
C GLN A 68 9.35 27.61 3.91
N PHE A 69 8.87 26.92 4.95
CA PHE A 69 8.50 27.55 6.23
C PHE A 69 9.69 27.75 7.19
N LYS A 70 10.82 27.06 6.97
CA LYS A 70 12.03 27.23 7.81
C LYS A 70 12.82 28.50 7.53
N LYS A 71 12.39 29.35 6.59
CA LYS A 71 13.10 30.57 6.17
C LYS A 71 12.75 31.84 6.98
N TYR A 72 12.08 31.73 8.12
CA TYR A 72 11.77 32.87 8.99
C TYR A 72 12.20 32.64 10.44
#